data_AF-A0A2V5SUA9-F1
#
_entry.id   AF-A0A2V5SUA9-F1
#
_cell.length_a   1.000
_cell.length_b   1.000
_cell.length_c   1.000
_cell.angle_alpha   90.00
_cell.angle_beta   90.00
_cell.angle_gamma   90.00
#
_symmetry.space_group_name_H-M   'P 1'
#
loop_
_entity.id
_entity.type
_entity.pdbx_description
1 polymer ?
#
loop_
_entity_poly.entity_id
_entity_poly.type
_entity_poly.pdbx_seq_one_letter_code
_entity_poly.pdbx_strand_id
1 'polypeptide(L)'
;MGIIAILMVLVAPAFTTIKSGTDVTSAAYTIKGALDTARTYAKANNTYTWVGFYEENVSNPSSPNSDTPAIGRLVMSIVASKDGTSVYDPNSLATIAPTKLIQVGKLTKIENVHLWTHTDAPSGIGSTLDTRPNVASTYCIGNSSPSNSATPFQYPVGNPAPAQQYTFVKAVQFSPGGEARINNNSNPLQRTAEIGVRATHGTTVDMVSPNLVAIQLGGVAADVIIYRK
;
A
#
# COMPACT_ATOMS: atom_id res chain seq x y z
N MET A 1 -29.29 -36.80 10.35
CA MET A 1 -28.77 -35.47 10.78
C MET A 1 -27.50 -35.70 11.59
N GLY A 2 -26.31 -35.52 10.99
CA GLY A 2 -25.08 -35.75 11.76
C GLY A 2 -23.74 -35.76 11.01
N ILE A 3 -23.69 -35.35 9.74
CA ILE A 3 -22.42 -35.18 9.00
C ILE A 3 -22.36 -33.81 8.27
N ILE A 4 -23.36 -32.93 8.48
CA ILE A 4 -23.32 -31.52 8.04
C ILE A 4 -22.60 -30.63 9.08
N ALA A 5 -21.63 -31.20 9.81
CA ALA A 5 -20.49 -30.46 10.35
C ALA A 5 -19.34 -30.56 9.34
N ILE A 6 -19.70 -30.40 8.05
CA ILE A 6 -18.82 -30.14 6.92
C ILE A 6 -17.85 -29.09 7.40
N LEU A 7 -16.58 -29.49 7.49
CA LEU A 7 -15.42 -28.64 7.24
C LEU A 7 -15.80 -27.16 7.17
N MET A 8 -16.00 -26.53 8.32
CA MET A 8 -15.63 -25.13 8.45
C MET A 8 -14.12 -25.14 8.27
N VAL A 9 -13.69 -25.23 7.00
CA VAL A 9 -12.34 -24.86 6.59
C VAL A 9 -12.25 -23.44 7.08
N LEU A 10 -11.61 -23.28 8.23
CA LEU A 10 -11.03 -22.02 8.62
C LEU A 10 -10.06 -21.70 7.50
N VAL A 11 -10.55 -21.03 6.46
CA VAL A 11 -9.73 -20.29 5.51
C VAL A 11 -9.21 -19.12 6.34
N ALA A 12 -8.29 -19.42 7.26
CA ALA A 12 -7.53 -18.42 7.96
C ALA A 12 -6.82 -17.63 6.85
N PRO A 13 -7.06 -16.32 6.71
CA PRO A 13 -6.41 -15.54 5.68
C PRO A 13 -4.90 -15.65 5.89
N ALA A 14 -4.17 -16.09 4.86
CA ALA A 14 -2.73 -16.21 4.97
C ALA A 14 -2.10 -14.81 4.97
N PHE A 15 -1.32 -14.51 6.01
CA PHE A 15 -0.50 -13.31 6.11
C PHE A 15 0.98 -13.67 6.28
N THR A 16 1.85 -12.76 5.85
CA THR A 16 3.29 -12.84 6.03
C THR A 16 3.74 -11.65 6.87
N THR A 17 4.36 -11.92 8.01
CA THR A 17 4.94 -10.88 8.88
C THR A 17 6.44 -10.84 8.70
N ILE A 18 6.97 -9.65 8.40
CA ILE A 18 8.38 -9.37 8.22
C ILE A 18 8.81 -8.49 9.39
N LYS A 19 9.69 -9.03 10.25
CA LYS A 19 10.38 -8.22 11.24
C LYS A 19 11.50 -7.47 10.52
N SER A 20 11.37 -6.16 10.30
CA SER A 20 12.54 -5.35 10.00
C SER A 20 13.23 -5.00 11.33
N GLY A 21 14.56 -5.01 11.32
CA GLY A 21 15.31 -4.31 12.37
C GLY A 21 15.09 -2.79 12.25
N THR A 22 15.97 -2.02 12.88
CA THR A 22 15.99 -0.54 12.74
C THR A 22 16.33 -0.06 11.34
N ASP A 23 16.61 -0.98 10.41
CA ASP A 23 16.90 -0.72 9.01
C ASP A 23 15.66 -0.86 8.11
N VAL A 24 15.17 0.29 7.65
CA VAL A 24 14.06 0.45 6.69
C VAL A 24 14.35 -0.05 5.29
N THR A 25 15.59 -0.43 4.97
CA THR A 25 15.98 -0.93 3.65
C THR A 25 15.18 -2.17 3.26
N SER A 26 15.06 -3.14 4.17
CA SER A 26 14.28 -4.37 3.93
C SER A 26 12.80 -4.09 3.69
N ALA A 27 12.23 -3.12 4.43
CA ALA A 27 10.86 -2.67 4.24
C ALA A 27 10.67 -2.02 2.87
N ALA A 28 11.60 -1.18 2.44
CA ALA A 28 11.55 -0.52 1.15
C ALA A 28 11.60 -1.52 -0.01
N TYR A 29 12.45 -2.54 0.06
CA TYR A 29 12.47 -3.61 -0.94
C TYR A 29 11.21 -4.46 -0.93
N THR A 30 10.58 -4.68 0.23
CA THR A 30 9.30 -5.37 0.33
C THR A 30 8.19 -4.57 -0.36
N ILE A 31 8.11 -3.26 -0.09
CA ILE A 31 7.15 -2.37 -0.74
C ILE A 31 7.38 -2.33 -2.24
N LYS A 32 8.64 -2.18 -2.68
CA LYS A 32 9.02 -2.27 -4.10
C LYS A 32 8.53 -3.58 -4.73
N GLY A 33 8.80 -4.71 -4.08
CA GLY A 33 8.36 -6.03 -4.56
C GLY A 33 6.83 -6.14 -4.68
N ALA A 34 6.09 -5.56 -3.74
CA ALA A 34 4.62 -5.52 -3.80
C ALA A 34 4.12 -4.67 -4.99
N LEU A 35 4.71 -3.49 -5.21
CA LEU A 35 4.40 -2.63 -6.36
C LEU A 35 4.73 -3.31 -7.69
N ASP A 36 5.92 -3.92 -7.79
CA ASP A 36 6.35 -4.66 -9.00
C ASP A 36 5.43 -5.85 -9.29
N THR A 37 5.02 -6.58 -8.24
CA THR A 37 4.07 -7.70 -8.35
C THR A 37 2.72 -7.21 -8.87
N ALA A 38 2.16 -6.16 -8.25
CA ALA A 38 0.86 -5.61 -8.63
C ALA A 38 0.87 -5.10 -10.08
N ARG A 39 1.93 -4.40 -10.48
CA ARG A 39 2.09 -3.88 -11.83
C ARG A 39 2.24 -5.00 -12.85
N THR A 40 3.07 -6.00 -12.56
CA THR A 40 3.26 -7.15 -13.44
C THR A 40 1.96 -7.91 -13.62
N TYR A 41 1.20 -8.10 -12.53
CA TYR A 41 -0.12 -8.71 -12.58
C TYR A 41 -1.10 -7.90 -13.44
N ALA A 42 -1.15 -6.57 -13.27
CA ALA A 42 -2.00 -5.67 -14.06
C ALA A 42 -1.78 -5.83 -15.56
N LYS A 43 -0.50 -5.77 -15.98
CA LYS A 43 -0.11 -5.91 -17.39
C LYS A 43 -0.34 -7.32 -17.94
N ALA A 44 0.04 -8.34 -17.17
CA ALA A 44 -0.06 -9.73 -17.62
C ALA A 44 -1.51 -10.21 -17.77
N ASN A 45 -2.43 -9.66 -16.97
CA ASN A 45 -3.84 -10.07 -16.96
C ASN A 45 -4.77 -9.01 -17.57
N ASN A 46 -4.23 -7.95 -18.17
CA ASN A 46 -4.99 -6.83 -18.73
C ASN A 46 -6.08 -6.32 -17.76
N THR A 47 -5.68 -6.04 -16.52
CA THR A 47 -6.60 -5.67 -15.43
C THR A 47 -6.06 -4.51 -14.62
N TYR A 48 -6.92 -3.88 -13.82
CA TYR A 48 -6.51 -2.92 -12.80
C TYR A 48 -6.07 -3.65 -11.54
N THR A 49 -5.03 -3.13 -10.88
CA THR A 49 -4.60 -3.60 -9.57
C THR A 49 -4.43 -2.45 -8.59
N TRP A 50 -4.51 -2.75 -7.31
CA TRP A 50 -4.28 -1.79 -6.22
C TRP A 50 -3.35 -2.39 -5.18
N VAL A 51 -2.36 -1.61 -4.75
CA VAL A 51 -1.55 -1.88 -3.56
C VAL A 51 -2.00 -0.93 -2.47
N GLY A 52 -2.63 -1.46 -1.43
CA GLY A 52 -3.13 -0.69 -0.29
C GLY A 52 -2.10 -0.63 0.83
N PHE A 53 -2.09 0.49 1.54
CA PHE A 53 -1.24 0.73 2.72
C PHE A 53 -2.12 1.11 3.92
N TYR A 54 -1.85 0.49 5.06
CA TYR A 54 -2.56 0.72 6.32
C TYR A 54 -1.58 0.62 7.49
N GLU A 55 -1.64 1.53 8.46
CA GLU A 55 -0.78 1.47 9.65
C GLU A 55 -1.53 0.96 10.86
N GLU A 56 -0.85 0.18 11.68
CA GLU A 56 -1.32 -0.30 12.98
C GLU A 56 -0.42 0.18 14.10
N ASN A 57 -0.97 0.24 15.32
CA ASN A 57 -0.16 0.40 16.51
C ASN A 57 0.47 -0.96 16.88
N VAL A 58 1.81 -1.03 16.86
CA VAL A 58 2.54 -2.27 17.14
C VAL A 58 2.47 -2.72 18.61
N SER A 59 2.17 -1.80 19.54
CA SER A 59 2.00 -2.15 20.96
C SER A 59 0.74 -2.98 21.22
N ASN A 60 -0.24 -2.92 20.33
CA ASN A 60 -1.40 -3.79 20.38
C ASN A 60 -1.06 -5.14 19.71
N PRO A 61 -1.03 -6.24 20.47
CA PRO A 61 -0.75 -7.57 19.91
C PRO A 61 -1.91 -8.09 19.05
N SER A 62 -3.12 -7.56 19.21
CA SER A 62 -4.25 -7.87 18.35
C SER A 62 -4.15 -7.13 17.02
N SER A 63 -4.45 -7.83 15.93
CA SER A 63 -4.40 -7.31 14.57
C SER A 63 -5.45 -8.03 13.72
N PRO A 64 -6.39 -7.33 13.05
CA PRO A 64 -6.43 -5.89 12.82
C PRO A 64 -6.60 -5.05 14.10
N ASN A 65 -5.98 -3.86 14.14
CA ASN A 65 -6.29 -2.81 15.13
C ASN A 65 -6.38 -1.41 14.49
N SER A 66 -7.09 -0.51 15.17
CA SER A 66 -7.33 0.88 14.74
C SER A 66 -6.85 1.89 15.78
N ASP A 67 -5.91 1.49 16.62
CA ASP A 67 -5.44 2.31 17.73
C ASP A 67 -4.68 3.53 17.21
N THR A 68 -4.91 4.67 17.85
CA THR A 68 -4.22 5.92 17.53
C THR A 68 -3.24 6.28 18.66
N PRO A 69 -1.98 6.63 18.35
CA PRO A 69 -1.41 6.73 17.01
C PRO A 69 -1.13 5.34 16.39
N ALA A 70 -1.35 5.22 15.08
CA ALA A 70 -1.07 4.00 14.31
C ALA A 70 0.40 3.99 13.87
N ILE A 71 1.29 3.52 14.74
CA ILE A 71 2.75 3.55 14.53
C ILE A 71 3.36 2.17 14.78
N GLY A 72 4.30 1.82 13.90
CA GLY A 72 5.24 0.74 14.11
C GLY A 72 4.88 -0.56 13.40
N ARG A 73 3.78 -0.59 12.64
CA ARG A 73 3.49 -1.69 11.73
C ARG A 73 2.75 -1.21 10.50
N LEU A 74 3.30 -1.51 9.33
CA LEU A 74 2.69 -1.27 8.02
C LEU A 74 2.08 -2.56 7.48
N VAL A 75 0.80 -2.52 7.15
CA VAL A 75 0.03 -3.59 6.53
C VAL A 75 -0.20 -3.25 5.05
N MET A 76 0.05 -4.22 4.17
CA MET A 76 -0.15 -4.09 2.73
C MET A 76 -1.00 -5.22 2.17
N SER A 77 -1.87 -4.88 1.23
CA SER A 77 -2.66 -5.84 0.45
C SER A 77 -2.61 -5.49 -1.02
N ILE A 78 -2.52 -6.51 -1.88
CA ILE A 78 -2.64 -6.35 -3.33
C ILE A 78 -3.96 -6.98 -3.77
N VAL A 79 -4.76 -6.23 -4.51
CA VAL A 79 -6.02 -6.71 -5.09
C VAL A 79 -6.05 -6.39 -6.58
N ALA A 80 -6.78 -7.18 -7.36
CA ALA A 80 -6.99 -6.96 -8.78
C ALA A 80 -8.48 -6.94 -9.12
N SER A 81 -8.83 -6.22 -10.17
CA SER A 81 -10.18 -6.22 -10.72
C SER A 81 -10.48 -7.59 -11.32
N LYS A 82 -11.66 -8.12 -11.00
CA LYS A 82 -12.13 -9.39 -11.53
C LYS A 82 -12.56 -9.31 -13.00
N ASP A 83 -13.05 -8.14 -13.42
CA ASP A 83 -13.59 -7.91 -14.77
C ASP A 83 -12.69 -7.04 -15.66
N GLY A 84 -11.52 -6.64 -15.16
CA GLY A 84 -10.56 -5.81 -15.90
C GLY A 84 -10.90 -4.33 -15.95
N THR A 85 -12.02 -3.89 -15.36
CA THR A 85 -12.38 -2.47 -15.27
C THR A 85 -11.75 -1.81 -14.05
N SER A 86 -11.85 -0.48 -13.95
CA SER A 86 -11.48 0.27 -12.74
C SER A 86 -12.39 -0.03 -11.55
N VAL A 87 -13.48 -0.81 -11.72
CA VAL A 87 -14.48 -1.24 -10.71
C VAL A 87 -15.25 -0.14 -9.96
N TYR A 88 -14.87 1.13 -10.14
CA TYR A 88 -15.58 2.32 -9.67
C TYR A 88 -15.98 3.23 -10.84
N ASP A 89 -17.02 4.06 -10.62
CA ASP A 89 -17.45 5.11 -11.54
C ASP A 89 -16.61 6.38 -11.35
N PRO A 90 -15.91 6.89 -12.37
CA PRO A 90 -15.10 8.10 -12.24
C PRO A 90 -15.90 9.36 -11.90
N ASN A 91 -17.22 9.38 -12.15
CA ASN A 91 -18.09 10.52 -11.86
C ASN A 91 -18.78 10.41 -10.50
N SER A 92 -18.70 9.24 -9.85
CA SER A 92 -19.34 8.95 -8.57
C SER A 92 -18.48 7.96 -7.79
N LEU A 93 -17.42 8.49 -7.17
CA LEU A 93 -16.43 7.69 -6.45
C LEU A 93 -17.04 7.15 -5.15
N ALA A 94 -16.86 5.85 -4.92
CA ALA A 94 -17.31 5.16 -3.72
C ALA A 94 -16.39 3.99 -3.38
N THR A 95 -16.54 3.43 -2.18
CA THR A 95 -15.86 2.20 -1.76
C THR A 95 -16.01 1.10 -2.80
N ILE A 96 -14.89 0.48 -3.16
CA ILE A 96 -14.86 -0.60 -4.13
C ILE A 96 -15.51 -1.84 -3.53
N ALA A 97 -16.49 -2.41 -4.23
CA ALA A 97 -17.17 -3.62 -3.79
C ALA A 97 -16.19 -4.82 -3.75
N PRO A 98 -16.07 -5.53 -2.61
CA PRO A 98 -15.12 -6.66 -2.48
C PRO A 98 -15.42 -7.83 -3.41
N THR A 99 -16.65 -7.93 -3.92
CA THR A 99 -17.07 -8.96 -4.88
C THR A 99 -16.55 -8.73 -6.29
N LYS A 100 -16.12 -7.49 -6.61
CA LYS A 100 -15.49 -7.11 -7.89
C LYS A 100 -13.98 -7.29 -7.88
N LEU A 101 -13.41 -7.67 -6.73
CA LEU A 101 -11.98 -7.81 -6.55
C LEU A 101 -11.59 -9.26 -6.31
N ILE A 102 -10.36 -9.58 -6.70
CA ILE A 102 -9.67 -10.80 -6.33
C ILE A 102 -8.38 -10.46 -5.57
N GLN A 103 -7.99 -11.32 -4.65
CA GLN A 103 -6.76 -11.13 -3.89
C GLN A 103 -5.56 -11.52 -4.75
N VAL A 104 -4.52 -10.68 -4.76
CA VAL A 104 -3.23 -10.98 -5.36
C VAL A 104 -2.21 -11.19 -4.23
N GLY A 105 -1.70 -12.42 -4.10
CA GLY A 105 -0.77 -12.75 -3.03
C GLY A 105 -1.39 -12.73 -1.62
N LYS A 106 -0.52 -12.68 -0.61
CA LYS A 106 -0.90 -12.68 0.82
C LYS A 106 -0.89 -11.27 1.39
N LEU A 107 -1.64 -11.06 2.47
CA LEU A 107 -1.52 -9.85 3.27
C LEU A 107 -0.10 -9.77 3.83
N THR A 108 0.58 -8.64 3.68
CA THR A 108 1.96 -8.46 4.16
C THR A 108 1.97 -7.48 5.32
N LYS A 109 2.68 -7.81 6.39
CA LYS A 109 2.89 -6.93 7.55
C LYS A 109 4.39 -6.68 7.72
N ILE A 110 4.77 -5.43 7.86
CA ILE A 110 6.14 -5.00 8.11
C ILE A 110 6.14 -4.32 9.48
N GLU A 111 6.89 -4.87 10.44
CA GLU A 111 7.04 -4.29 11.77
C GLU A 111 8.12 -3.20 11.79
N ASN A 112 8.14 -2.35 12.81
CA ASN A 112 9.14 -1.31 13.07
C ASN A 112 9.29 -0.25 11.96
N VAL A 113 8.20 0.05 11.27
CA VAL A 113 8.14 1.07 10.22
C VAL A 113 6.97 2.01 10.41
N HIS A 114 7.13 3.22 9.89
CA HIS A 114 6.10 4.24 9.84
C HIS A 114 6.05 4.87 8.44
N LEU A 115 4.84 5.10 7.92
CA LEU A 115 4.63 5.92 6.74
C LEU A 115 4.99 7.37 7.06
N TRP A 116 5.98 7.89 6.36
CA TRP A 116 6.45 9.23 6.59
C TRP A 116 5.74 10.20 5.65
N THR A 117 5.08 11.21 6.22
CA THR A 117 4.63 12.36 5.45
C THR A 117 5.84 13.25 5.13
N HIS A 118 6.10 13.37 3.83
CA HIS A 118 7.19 14.19 3.29
C HIS A 118 7.03 15.63 3.74
N THR A 119 8.01 16.11 4.51
CA THR A 119 8.14 17.51 4.93
C THR A 119 9.42 18.14 4.38
N ASP A 120 10.18 17.39 3.58
CA ASP A 120 11.41 17.81 2.95
C ASP A 120 11.18 18.46 1.59
N ALA A 121 12.21 19.12 1.08
CA ALA A 121 12.22 19.75 -0.24
C ALA A 121 13.48 19.32 -1.01
N PRO A 122 13.46 18.15 -1.65
CA PRO A 122 14.60 17.64 -2.41
C PRO A 122 14.99 18.58 -3.56
N SER A 123 16.29 18.63 -3.90
CA SER A 123 16.78 19.54 -4.95
C SER A 123 16.37 19.16 -6.37
N GLY A 124 15.91 17.93 -6.61
CA GLY A 124 15.30 17.51 -7.88
C GLY A 124 16.26 17.00 -8.96
N ILE A 125 17.56 16.91 -8.69
CA ILE A 125 18.60 16.72 -9.72
C ILE A 125 19.55 15.53 -9.49
N GLY A 126 19.32 14.69 -8.49
CA GLY A 126 20.25 13.64 -8.11
C GLY A 126 19.62 12.28 -7.75
N SER A 127 20.47 11.38 -7.27
CA SER A 127 20.17 9.96 -7.00
C SER A 127 20.15 9.62 -5.50
N THR A 128 20.29 10.62 -4.62
CA THR A 128 20.22 10.45 -3.16
C THR A 128 18.88 10.94 -2.61
N LEU A 129 18.56 10.60 -1.37
CA LEU A 129 17.33 11.08 -0.72
C LEU A 129 17.15 12.59 -0.85
N ASP A 130 18.15 13.40 -0.46
CA ASP A 130 18.03 14.86 -0.43
C ASP A 130 18.06 15.52 -1.83
N THR A 131 18.47 14.78 -2.86
CA THR A 131 18.63 15.31 -4.23
C THR A 131 17.63 14.73 -5.23
N ARG A 132 16.81 13.75 -4.83
CA ARG A 132 15.83 13.08 -5.69
C ARG A 132 14.83 14.04 -6.35
N PRO A 133 14.13 13.63 -7.43
CA PRO A 133 13.03 14.39 -8.01
C PRO A 133 12.01 14.82 -6.95
N ASN A 134 11.62 16.10 -6.93
CA ASN A 134 10.62 16.60 -5.98
C ASN A 134 9.21 16.17 -6.44
N VAL A 135 8.44 15.60 -5.52
CA VAL A 135 7.08 15.11 -5.75
C VAL A 135 6.12 15.86 -4.84
N ALA A 136 5.06 16.43 -5.42
CA ALA A 136 4.06 17.15 -4.62
C ALA A 136 3.34 16.19 -3.67
N SER A 137 3.02 16.65 -2.45
CA SER A 137 2.47 15.82 -1.37
C SER A 137 1.17 15.09 -1.71
N THR A 138 0.37 15.60 -2.66
CA THR A 138 -0.84 14.92 -3.19
C THR A 138 -0.53 13.60 -3.93
N TYR A 139 0.74 13.39 -4.30
CA TYR A 139 1.24 12.18 -4.97
C TYR A 139 2.26 11.42 -4.11
N CYS A 140 2.33 11.74 -2.82
CA CYS A 140 3.21 11.10 -1.87
C CYS A 140 2.39 10.37 -0.79
N ILE A 141 2.48 9.04 -0.74
CA ILE A 141 1.88 8.26 0.34
C ILE A 141 2.75 8.39 1.59
N GLY A 142 2.16 8.99 2.62
CA GLY A 142 2.62 9.06 3.99
C GLY A 142 1.46 8.82 4.97
N ASN A 143 1.69 9.00 6.27
CA ASN A 143 0.65 8.81 7.29
C ASN A 143 -0.49 9.84 7.21
N SER A 144 -0.22 11.08 6.79
CA SER A 144 -1.22 12.17 6.68
C SER A 144 -1.39 12.72 5.26
N SER A 145 -0.61 12.23 4.29
CA SER A 145 -0.68 12.62 2.87
C SER A 145 -0.71 11.38 1.95
N PRO A 146 -1.31 11.46 0.75
CA PRO A 146 -2.28 12.49 0.33
C PRO A 146 -3.55 12.43 1.20
N SER A 147 -4.67 13.06 0.84
CA SER A 147 -5.96 12.75 1.48
C SER A 147 -6.35 11.27 1.28
N ASN A 148 -7.27 10.76 2.09
CA ASN A 148 -7.78 9.39 1.93
C ASN A 148 -8.43 9.21 0.55
N SER A 149 -8.23 8.04 -0.05
CA SER A 149 -8.86 7.65 -1.31
C SER A 149 -10.37 7.71 -1.20
N ALA A 150 -11.03 8.28 -2.21
CA ALA A 150 -12.48 8.24 -2.36
C ALA A 150 -13.00 6.86 -2.81
N THR A 151 -12.08 5.94 -3.17
CA THR A 151 -12.39 4.57 -3.57
C THR A 151 -11.57 3.59 -2.73
N PRO A 152 -11.79 3.57 -1.40
CA PRO A 152 -11.09 2.62 -0.54
C PRO A 152 -11.53 1.19 -0.90
N PHE A 153 -10.69 0.21 -0.56
CA PHE A 153 -11.02 -1.20 -0.72
C PHE A 153 -10.71 -1.94 0.57
N GLN A 154 -11.37 -3.08 0.76
CA GLN A 154 -11.19 -3.89 1.96
C GLN A 154 -10.28 -5.10 1.77
N TYR A 155 -9.86 -5.68 2.88
CA TYR A 155 -9.38 -7.07 2.93
C TYR A 155 -10.14 -7.84 4.02
N PRO A 156 -10.42 -9.14 3.82
CA PRO A 156 -10.28 -9.88 2.56
C PRO A 156 -11.36 -9.49 1.52
N VAL A 157 -11.07 -9.81 0.26
CA VAL A 157 -12.00 -9.66 -0.88
C VAL A 157 -12.51 -11.02 -1.35
N GLY A 158 -13.64 -11.05 -2.06
CA GLY A 158 -14.23 -12.30 -2.53
C GLY A 158 -15.73 -12.22 -2.80
N ASN A 159 -16.28 -13.32 -3.30
CA ASN A 159 -17.71 -13.50 -3.53
C ASN A 159 -18.16 -14.86 -2.95
N PRO A 160 -19.05 -14.92 -1.94
CA PRO A 160 -19.73 -13.78 -1.29
C PRO A 160 -18.76 -12.83 -0.58
N ALA A 161 -19.20 -11.60 -0.32
CA ALA A 161 -18.38 -10.57 0.34
C ALA A 161 -17.93 -11.06 1.73
N PRO A 162 -16.61 -11.16 2.00
CA PRO A 162 -16.12 -11.55 3.32
C PRO A 162 -16.34 -10.44 4.37
N ALA A 163 -16.32 -10.84 5.65
CA ALA A 163 -16.25 -9.90 6.75
C ALA A 163 -14.96 -9.06 6.65
N GLN A 164 -15.10 -7.73 6.70
CA GLN A 164 -14.00 -6.79 6.57
C GLN A 164 -13.06 -6.87 7.78
N GLN A 165 -11.76 -6.97 7.49
CA GLN A 165 -10.68 -6.91 8.49
C GLN A 165 -9.88 -5.60 8.39
N TYR A 166 -9.62 -5.13 7.16
CA TYR A 166 -8.92 -3.87 6.91
C TYR A 166 -9.65 -3.06 5.85
N THR A 167 -9.54 -1.73 5.94
CA THR A 167 -9.96 -0.79 4.90
C THR A 167 -8.76 0.04 4.47
N PHE A 168 -8.29 -0.18 3.25
CA PHE A 168 -7.15 0.52 2.69
C PHE A 168 -7.61 1.84 2.06
N VAL A 169 -7.23 2.92 2.71
CA VAL A 169 -7.56 4.31 2.31
C VAL A 169 -6.41 5.03 1.63
N LYS A 170 -5.20 4.45 1.64
CA LYS A 170 -4.06 4.87 0.81
C LYS A 170 -3.75 3.73 -0.14
N ALA A 171 -3.65 4.02 -1.43
CA ALA A 171 -3.32 3.00 -2.39
C ALA A 171 -2.52 3.53 -3.59
N VAL A 172 -1.75 2.65 -4.22
CA VAL A 172 -1.26 2.83 -5.59
C VAL A 172 -2.13 1.96 -6.50
N GLN A 173 -2.79 2.58 -7.48
CA GLN A 173 -3.50 1.90 -8.54
C GLN A 173 -2.59 1.72 -9.75
N PHE A 174 -2.58 0.53 -10.35
CA PHE A 174 -2.01 0.29 -11.67
C PHE A 174 -3.12 0.03 -12.68
N SER A 175 -3.02 0.64 -13.85
CA SER A 175 -3.85 0.34 -15.02
C SER A 175 -3.40 -0.96 -15.70
N PRO A 176 -4.18 -1.51 -16.66
CA PRO A 176 -3.73 -2.58 -17.54
C PRO A 176 -2.47 -2.25 -18.35
N GLY A 177 -2.22 -0.97 -18.66
CA GLY A 177 -0.97 -0.50 -19.29
C GLY A 177 0.23 -0.48 -18.33
N GLY A 178 -0.04 -0.64 -17.02
CA GLY A 178 0.96 -0.56 -15.96
C GLY A 178 1.30 0.87 -15.58
N GLU A 179 0.46 1.85 -15.94
CA GLU A 179 0.58 3.21 -15.44
C GLU A 179 0.15 3.27 -13.97
N ALA A 180 0.89 4.01 -13.16
CA ALA A 180 0.67 4.11 -11.72
C ALA A 180 -0.04 5.42 -11.36
N ARG A 181 -1.03 5.34 -10.47
CA ARG A 181 -1.74 6.50 -9.90
C ARG A 181 -1.92 6.36 -8.40
N ILE A 182 -1.81 7.47 -7.68
CA ILE A 182 -2.11 7.50 -6.26
C ILE A 182 -3.61 7.59 -6.04
N ASN A 183 -4.11 6.71 -5.17
CA ASN A 183 -5.50 6.50 -4.79
C ASN A 183 -6.41 6.03 -5.94
N ASN A 184 -6.76 6.92 -6.87
CA ASN A 184 -7.68 6.64 -7.97
C ASN A 184 -7.57 7.69 -9.10
N ASN A 185 -8.51 7.64 -10.04
CA ASN A 185 -8.51 8.47 -11.23
C ASN A 185 -8.87 9.95 -11.00
N SER A 186 -9.23 10.38 -9.78
CA SER A 186 -9.40 11.82 -9.47
C SER A 186 -8.07 12.57 -9.47
N ASN A 187 -6.97 11.88 -9.19
CA ASN A 187 -5.63 12.42 -9.32
C ASN A 187 -5.16 12.30 -10.78
N PRO A 188 -4.70 13.40 -11.41
CA PRO A 188 -4.12 13.33 -12.74
C PRO A 188 -2.86 12.46 -12.70
N LEU A 189 -2.62 11.72 -13.78
CA LEU A 189 -1.43 10.90 -13.92
C LEU A 189 -0.18 11.80 -13.78
N GLN A 190 0.71 11.43 -12.88
CA GLN A 190 1.97 12.15 -12.68
C GLN A 190 3.12 11.44 -13.36
N ARG A 191 4.22 12.17 -13.57
CA ARG A 191 5.47 11.54 -14.00
C ARG A 191 6.06 10.65 -12.90
N THR A 192 5.89 11.06 -11.65
CA THR A 192 6.45 10.38 -10.48
C THR A 192 5.46 10.48 -9.32
N ALA A 193 5.33 9.39 -8.56
CA ALA A 193 4.71 9.37 -7.25
C ALA A 193 5.67 8.76 -6.23
N GLU A 194 5.42 8.93 -4.93
CA GLU A 194 6.38 8.57 -3.89
C GLU A 194 5.70 7.88 -2.70
N ILE A 195 6.40 6.97 -2.03
CA ILE A 195 6.01 6.40 -0.74
C ILE A 195 7.16 6.64 0.23
N GLY A 196 6.87 7.31 1.34
CA GLY A 196 7.84 7.67 2.36
C GLY A 196 7.80 6.68 3.50
N VAL A 197 8.94 6.15 3.92
CA VAL A 197 9.03 5.20 5.02
C VAL A 197 10.18 5.56 5.95
N ARG A 198 9.91 5.51 7.25
CA ARG A 198 10.87 5.80 8.31
C ARG A 198 10.86 4.70 9.37
N ALA A 199 12.01 4.51 10.02
CA ALA A 199 12.16 3.51 11.07
C ALA A 199 11.36 3.89 12.32
N THR A 200 10.89 2.89 13.07
CA THR A 200 10.38 3.06 14.43
C THR A 200 11.05 2.10 15.40
N HIS A 201 10.99 2.47 16.68
CA HIS A 201 11.27 1.57 17.79
C HIS A 201 9.96 1.38 18.57
N GLY A 202 9.27 0.27 18.29
CA GLY A 202 7.89 0.12 18.74
C GLY A 202 7.01 1.23 18.19
N THR A 203 6.35 1.98 19.08
CA THR A 203 5.45 3.09 18.76
C THR A 203 6.16 4.45 18.62
N THR A 204 7.49 4.49 18.77
CA THR A 204 8.27 5.73 18.66
C THR A 204 8.90 5.85 17.27
N VAL A 205 8.56 6.90 16.52
CA VAL A 205 9.19 7.20 15.23
C VAL A 205 10.60 7.72 15.47
N ASP A 206 11.57 7.20 14.73
CA ASP A 206 12.94 7.67 14.79
C ASP A 206 13.09 8.98 14.01
N MET A 207 13.00 10.11 14.72
CA MET A 207 13.04 11.44 14.12
C MET A 207 14.45 11.97 13.84
N VAL A 208 15.48 11.33 14.41
CA VAL A 208 16.87 11.79 14.41
C VAL A 208 17.77 10.97 13.48
N SER A 209 17.43 9.71 13.23
CA SER A 209 18.19 8.86 12.31
C SER A 209 17.99 9.25 10.85
N PRO A 210 19.06 9.15 10.01
CA PRO A 210 18.95 9.24 8.56
C PRO A 210 18.28 8.00 7.93
N ASN A 211 17.81 7.02 8.72
CA ASN A 211 17.06 5.83 8.28
C ASN A 211 15.66 6.19 7.78
N LEU A 212 15.65 6.95 6.70
CA LEU A 212 14.51 7.42 5.96
C LEU A 212 14.70 7.01 4.51
N VAL A 213 13.65 6.46 3.92
CA VAL A 213 13.65 5.99 2.55
C VAL A 213 12.46 6.59 1.81
N ALA A 214 12.72 7.06 0.60
CA ALA A 214 11.70 7.45 -0.35
C ALA A 214 11.70 6.45 -1.51
N ILE A 215 10.52 5.89 -1.79
CA ILE A 215 10.31 4.91 -2.86
C ILE A 215 9.53 5.63 -3.94
N GLN A 216 10.20 6.02 -5.02
CA GLN A 216 9.54 6.67 -6.15
C GLN A 216 9.11 5.65 -7.18
N LEU A 217 7.92 5.86 -7.72
CA LEU A 217 7.35 5.11 -8.81
C LEU A 217 7.09 6.03 -10.00
N GLY A 218 7.57 5.65 -11.19
CA GLY A 218 7.23 6.34 -12.43
C GLY A 218 5.75 6.18 -12.77
N GLY A 219 5.10 7.21 -13.28
CA GLY A 219 3.68 7.08 -13.65
C GLY A 219 3.45 6.31 -14.94
N VAL A 220 4.35 6.42 -15.93
CA VAL A 220 4.20 5.78 -17.26
C VAL A 220 5.13 4.57 -17.40
N ALA A 221 6.42 4.75 -17.07
CA ALA A 221 7.38 3.65 -17.08
C ALA A 221 7.25 2.74 -15.86
N ALA A 222 6.67 3.25 -14.76
CA ALA A 222 6.50 2.58 -13.47
C ALA A 222 7.70 1.73 -13.05
N ASP A 223 8.87 2.32 -13.29
CA ASP A 223 10.11 2.01 -12.62
C ASP A 223 9.97 2.40 -11.15
N VAL A 224 10.46 1.53 -10.27
CA VAL A 224 10.47 1.78 -8.83
C VAL A 224 11.91 2.01 -8.40
N ILE A 225 12.21 3.23 -7.95
CA ILE A 225 13.53 3.66 -7.51
C ILE A 225 13.49 3.91 -6.00
N ILE A 226 14.49 3.40 -5.29
CA ILE A 226 14.64 3.58 -3.85
C ILE A 226 15.74 4.62 -3.61
N TYR A 227 15.38 5.73 -2.97
CA TYR A 227 16.30 6.78 -2.54
C TYR A 227 16.57 6.68 -1.04
N ARG A 228 17.86 6.78 -0.69
CA ARG A 228 18.37 6.69 0.68
C ARG A 228 19.49 7.71 0.91
N LYS A 229 19.84 7.92 2.17
CA LYS A 229 21.09 8.56 2.56
C LYS A 229 22.25 7.57 2.55
#